data_AF-A0A6P5J3K4-F1
#
_entry.id   AF-A0A6P5J3K4-F1
#
_cell.length_a   1.000
_cell.length_b   1.000
_cell.length_c   1.000
_cell.angle_alpha   90.00
_cell.angle_beta   90.00
_cell.angle_gamma   90.00
#
_symmetry.space_group_name_H-M   'P 1'
#
loop_
_entity.id
_entity.type
_entity.pdbx_description
1 polymer ?
#
loop_
_entity_poly.entity_id
_entity_poly.type
_entity_poly.pdbx_seq_one_letter_code
_entity_poly.pdbx_strand_id
1 'polypeptide(L)'
;MIWYEEVEDCYEREDVQKKTFTKWINAQFSKFGKQHIEDLFSDFQDGRRLLDLLEGLTGQKLPKEKGSTRVHALNNVNKALQVLQKNNVDLVNIGSTDIVDGNHKLTLGLIWNIILNWQVRAPDGCFLYK
;
A
#
# COMPACT_ATOMS: atom_id res chain seq x y z
N MET A 1 34.04 -0.20 -5.63
CA MET A 1 33.59 -1.44 -6.29
C MET A 1 32.57 -2.16 -5.41
N ILE A 2 32.89 -2.47 -4.16
CA ILE A 2 31.95 -3.05 -3.17
C ILE A 2 30.67 -2.22 -3.00
N TRP A 3 30.79 -0.89 -2.92
CA TRP A 3 29.65 0.03 -2.83
C TRP A 3 28.69 0.01 -4.03
N TYR A 4 29.13 -0.40 -5.21
CA TYR A 4 28.24 -0.49 -6.38
C TYR A 4 27.42 -1.78 -6.36
N GLU A 5 28.05 -2.90 -6.03
CA GLU A 5 27.37 -4.20 -5.91
C GLU A 5 26.32 -4.20 -4.78
N GLU A 6 26.61 -3.59 -3.63
CA GLU A 6 25.64 -3.46 -2.53
C GLU A 6 24.44 -2.57 -2.90
N VAL A 7 24.69 -1.48 -3.64
CA VAL A 7 23.62 -0.59 -4.13
C VAL A 7 22.77 -1.31 -5.17
N GLU A 8 23.39 -2.03 -6.10
CA GLU A 8 22.70 -2.78 -7.15
C GLU A 8 21.80 -3.90 -6.59
N ASP A 9 22.26 -4.64 -5.57
CA ASP A 9 21.45 -5.64 -4.86
C ASP A 9 20.25 -5.04 -4.10
N CYS A 10 20.39 -3.82 -3.56
CA CYS A 10 19.26 -3.12 -2.93
C CYS A 10 18.20 -2.71 -3.96
N TYR A 11 18.61 -2.21 -5.13
CA TYR A 11 17.70 -1.84 -6.22
C TYR A 11 17.00 -3.06 -6.82
N GLU A 12 17.72 -4.17 -7.01
CA GLU A 12 17.12 -5.41 -7.53
C GLU A 12 16.05 -5.95 -6.57
N ARG A 13 16.33 -5.93 -5.26
CA ARG A 13 15.36 -6.32 -4.23
C ARG A 13 14.14 -5.39 -4.20
N GLU A 14 14.33 -4.08 -4.32
CA GLU A 14 13.24 -3.09 -4.41
C GLU A 14 12.34 -3.37 -5.63
N ASP A 15 12.93 -3.63 -6.80
CA ASP A 15 12.20 -3.91 -8.03
C ASP A 15 11.38 -5.21 -7.95
N VAL A 16 11.95 -6.26 -7.37
CA VAL A 16 11.24 -7.53 -7.16
C VAL A 16 10.08 -7.34 -6.20
N GLN A 17 10.26 -6.59 -5.11
CA GLN A 17 9.19 -6.27 -4.16
C GLN A 17 8.09 -5.44 -4.83
N LYS A 18 8.48 -4.37 -5.54
CA LYS A 18 7.55 -3.51 -6.29
C LYS A 18 6.68 -4.34 -7.23
N LYS A 19 7.27 -5.17 -8.09
CA LYS A 19 6.55 -6.03 -9.03
C LYS A 19 5.59 -6.99 -8.32
N THR A 20 6.05 -7.59 -7.23
CA THR A 20 5.25 -8.56 -6.47
C THR A 20 4.05 -7.89 -5.79
N PHE A 21 4.28 -6.75 -5.15
CA PHE A 21 3.24 -6.00 -4.46
C PHE A 21 2.23 -5.39 -5.43
N THR A 22 2.67 -4.82 -6.55
CA THR A 22 1.77 -4.34 -7.62
C THR A 22 0.86 -5.46 -8.13
N LYS A 23 1.40 -6.66 -8.37
CA LYS A 23 0.59 -7.82 -8.78
C LYS A 23 -0.44 -8.20 -7.71
N TRP A 24 -0.05 -8.26 -6.44
CA TRP A 24 -0.97 -8.59 -5.36
C TRP A 24 -2.09 -7.55 -5.25
N ILE A 25 -1.76 -6.25 -5.31
CA ILE A 25 -2.74 -5.16 -5.26
C ILE A 25 -3.71 -5.26 -6.43
N ASN A 26 -3.22 -5.43 -7.65
CA ASN A 26 -4.07 -5.55 -8.84
C ASN A 26 -4.95 -6.81 -8.81
N ALA A 27 -4.50 -7.89 -8.17
CA ALA A 27 -5.34 -9.06 -7.91
C ALA A 27 -6.50 -8.71 -6.95
N GLN A 28 -6.25 -7.93 -5.90
CA GLN A 28 -7.32 -7.45 -5.01
C GLN A 28 -8.26 -6.47 -5.74
N PHE A 29 -7.74 -5.51 -6.49
CA PHE A 29 -8.56 -4.58 -7.26
C PHE A 29 -9.44 -5.27 -8.30
N SER A 30 -8.94 -6.33 -8.95
CA SER A 30 -9.74 -7.16 -9.84
C SER A 30 -10.93 -7.80 -9.11
N LYS A 31 -10.72 -8.32 -7.90
CA LYS A 31 -11.80 -8.88 -7.06
C LYS A 31 -12.82 -7.84 -6.63
N PHE A 32 -12.36 -6.61 -6.35
CA PHE A 32 -13.21 -5.52 -5.86
C PHE A 32 -13.83 -4.66 -6.99
N GLY A 33 -13.55 -4.97 -8.25
CA GLY A 33 -14.00 -4.17 -9.40
C GLY A 33 -13.41 -2.75 -9.42
N LYS A 34 -12.17 -2.59 -8.96
CA LYS A 34 -11.42 -1.31 -8.92
C LYS A 34 -10.40 -1.26 -10.06
N GLN A 35 -10.05 -0.05 -10.47
CA GLN A 35 -9.02 0.17 -11.49
C GLN A 35 -7.64 -0.22 -10.95
N HIS A 36 -6.83 -0.82 -11.81
CA HIS A 36 -5.47 -1.25 -11.51
C HIS A 36 -4.53 -0.06 -11.32
N ILE A 37 -3.45 -0.30 -10.60
CA ILE A 37 -2.29 0.58 -10.52
C ILE A 37 -1.21 0.13 -11.50
N GLU A 38 -0.46 1.08 -12.02
CA GLU A 38 0.67 0.85 -12.93
C GLU A 38 1.99 1.03 -12.18
N ASP A 39 2.10 2.08 -11.35
CA ASP A 39 3.28 2.36 -10.54
C ASP A 39 2.92 2.52 -9.05
N LEU A 40 3.42 1.58 -8.25
CA LEU A 40 3.28 1.53 -6.80
C LEU A 40 3.73 2.83 -6.10
N PHE A 41 4.73 3.55 -6.63
CA PHE A 41 5.31 4.70 -5.93
C PHE A 41 4.60 6.02 -6.24
N SER A 42 3.96 6.15 -7.40
CA SER A 42 3.17 7.33 -7.75
C SER A 42 1.68 7.16 -7.46
N ASP A 43 1.12 5.99 -7.73
CA ASP A 43 -0.34 5.81 -7.75
C ASP A 43 -0.98 5.80 -6.35
N PHE A 44 -0.16 5.70 -5.29
CA PHE A 44 -0.61 5.82 -3.91
C PHE A 44 -0.42 7.20 -3.28
N GLN A 45 0.29 8.13 -3.95
CA GLN A 45 0.64 9.43 -3.36
C GLN A 45 -0.59 10.29 -3.05
N ASP A 46 -1.68 10.17 -3.81
CA ASP A 46 -2.92 10.92 -3.57
C ASP A 46 -3.84 10.28 -2.48
N GLY A 47 -3.45 9.10 -1.99
CA GLY A 47 -4.14 8.29 -0.99
C GLY A 47 -5.45 7.63 -1.45
N ARG A 48 -5.94 7.86 -2.67
CA ARG A 48 -7.24 7.35 -3.12
C ARG A 48 -7.22 5.86 -3.39
N ARG A 49 -6.16 5.37 -4.06
CA ARG A 49 -5.95 3.94 -4.29
C ARG A 49 -5.72 3.17 -2.99
N LEU A 50 -5.06 3.81 -2.02
CA LEU A 50 -4.86 3.22 -0.70
C LEU A 50 -6.21 3.02 0.00
N LEU A 51 -7.08 4.03 -0.04
CA LEU A 51 -8.44 3.93 0.49
C LEU A 51 -9.27 2.89 -0.29
N ASP A 52 -9.19 2.83 -1.62
CA ASP A 52 -9.86 1.77 -2.42
C ASP A 52 -9.45 0.36 -1.98
N LEU A 53 -8.16 0.15 -1.72
CA LEU A 53 -7.64 -1.14 -1.26
C LEU A 53 -8.21 -1.50 0.11
N LEU A 54 -8.18 -0.56 1.05
CA LEU A 54 -8.71 -0.77 2.39
C LEU A 54 -10.23 -0.95 2.41
N GLU A 55 -10.98 -0.27 1.54
CA GLU A 55 -12.42 -0.50 1.41
C GLU A 55 -12.71 -1.95 1.05
N GLY A 56 -11.97 -2.52 0.10
CA GLY A 56 -12.17 -3.91 -0.31
C GLY A 56 -11.70 -4.93 0.74
N LEU A 57 -10.60 -4.65 1.45
CA LEU A 57 -10.07 -5.53 2.49
C LEU A 57 -10.90 -5.50 3.79
N THR A 58 -11.46 -4.35 4.15
CA THR A 58 -12.25 -4.19 5.39
C THR A 58 -13.75 -4.36 5.18
N GLY A 59 -14.23 -4.27 3.92
CA GLY A 59 -15.66 -4.18 3.59
C GLY A 59 -16.32 -2.86 4.00
N GLN A 60 -15.57 -1.89 4.53
CA GLN A 60 -16.10 -0.61 4.99
C GLN A 60 -15.97 0.45 3.89
N LYS A 61 -16.98 1.29 3.69
CA LYS A 61 -16.84 2.46 2.81
C LYS A 61 -16.02 3.55 3.49
N LEU A 62 -15.02 4.07 2.77
CA LEU A 62 -14.10 5.08 3.27
C LEU A 62 -14.24 6.36 2.44
N PRO A 63 -14.69 7.48 3.03
CA PRO A 63 -14.87 8.72 2.28
C PRO A 63 -13.52 9.28 1.79
N LYS A 64 -13.45 9.65 0.51
CA LYS A 64 -12.24 10.16 -0.16
C LYS A 64 -12.39 11.62 -0.50
N GLU A 65 -11.35 12.41 -0.26
CA GLU A 65 -11.28 13.78 -0.73
C GLU A 65 -11.01 13.82 -2.24
N LYS A 66 -11.80 14.63 -2.94
CA LYS A 66 -11.78 14.75 -4.41
C LYS A 66 -10.85 15.84 -4.93
N GLY A 67 -10.31 16.69 -4.06
CA GLY A 67 -9.34 17.71 -4.44
C GLY A 67 -7.99 17.12 -4.84
N SER A 68 -7.20 17.90 -5.59
CA SER A 68 -5.89 17.51 -6.13
C SER A 68 -4.71 18.17 -5.40
N THR A 69 -4.96 18.96 -4.36
CA THR A 69 -3.86 19.60 -3.61
C THR A 69 -3.19 18.60 -2.66
N ARG A 70 -1.94 18.86 -2.28
CA ARG A 70 -1.18 18.06 -1.31
C ARG A 70 -1.93 17.88 0.02
N VAL A 71 -2.72 18.87 0.45
CA VAL A 71 -3.54 18.76 1.66
C VAL A 71 -4.59 17.65 1.54
N HIS A 72 -5.25 17.54 0.38
CA HIS A 72 -6.23 16.47 0.15
C HIS A 72 -5.57 15.08 0.12
N ALA A 73 -4.38 15.00 -0.48
CA ALA A 73 -3.57 13.78 -0.48
C ALA A 73 -3.21 13.35 0.95
N LEU A 74 -2.68 14.28 1.76
CA LEU A 74 -2.38 14.02 3.18
C LEU A 74 -3.61 13.57 3.96
N ASN A 75 -4.77 14.20 3.75
CA ASN A 75 -6.00 13.81 4.42
C ASN A 75 -6.46 12.40 4.04
N ASN A 76 -6.37 12.04 2.76
CA ASN A 76 -6.67 10.69 2.29
C ASN A 76 -5.73 9.65 2.89
N VAL A 77 -4.42 9.89 2.85
CA VAL A 77 -3.42 8.98 3.41
C VAL A 77 -3.58 8.87 4.92
N ASN A 78 -3.74 9.97 5.66
CA ASN A 78 -3.97 9.96 7.10
C ASN A 78 -5.17 9.09 7.48
N LYS A 79 -6.27 9.19 6.71
CA LYS A 79 -7.46 8.36 6.92
C LYS A 79 -7.16 6.88 6.70
N ALA A 80 -6.39 6.54 5.68
CA ALA A 80 -5.95 5.17 5.45
C ALA A 80 -5.11 4.64 6.61
N LEU A 81 -4.13 5.42 7.09
CA LEU A 81 -3.30 5.05 8.24
C LEU A 81 -4.12 4.84 9.52
N GLN A 82 -5.13 5.68 9.76
CA GLN A 82 -6.06 5.50 10.89
C GLN A 82 -6.87 4.20 10.78
N VAL A 83 -7.32 3.83 9.57
CA VAL A 83 -8.01 2.55 9.34
C VAL A 83 -7.07 1.38 9.62
N LEU A 84 -5.82 1.48 9.19
CA LEU A 84 -4.80 0.45 9.44
C LEU A 84 -4.53 0.25 10.94
N GLN A 85 -4.37 1.34 11.69
CA GLN A 85 -4.21 1.28 13.15
C GLN A 85 -5.41 0.62 13.84
N LYS A 86 -6.63 0.94 13.42
CA LYS A 86 -7.86 0.31 13.94
C LYS A 86 -7.94 -1.19 13.65
N ASN A 87 -7.24 -1.67 12.62
CA ASN A 87 -7.15 -3.08 12.25
C ASN A 87 -5.85 -3.73 12.78
N ASN A 88 -5.20 -3.14 13.78
CA ASN A 88 -3.98 -3.65 14.43
C ASN A 88 -2.78 -3.82 13.49
N VAL A 89 -2.70 -3.00 12.45
CA VAL A 89 -1.53 -2.95 11.55
C VAL A 89 -0.47 -2.06 12.15
N ASP A 90 0.75 -2.57 12.21
CA ASP A 90 1.90 -1.81 12.68
C ASP A 90 2.38 -0.80 11.63
N LEU A 91 2.65 0.43 12.05
CA LEU A 91 3.04 1.55 11.19
C LEU A 91 4.33 2.22 11.69
N VAL A 92 5.22 1.48 12.37
CA VAL A 92 6.49 2.03 12.89
C VAL A 92 7.20 2.86 11.81
N ASN A 93 7.39 4.15 12.10
CA ASN A 93 8.06 5.13 11.25
C ASN A 93 7.41 5.38 9.88
N ILE A 94 6.10 5.16 9.73
CA ILE A 94 5.36 5.47 8.48
C ILE A 94 4.35 6.60 8.76
N GLY A 95 4.64 7.79 8.24
CA GLY A 95 3.75 8.94 8.24
C GLY A 95 3.05 9.15 6.90
N SER A 96 2.03 10.02 6.88
CA SER A 96 1.33 10.36 5.63
C SER A 96 2.20 11.15 4.66
N THR A 97 3.11 11.98 5.15
CA THR A 97 4.09 12.72 4.34
C THR A 97 4.98 11.78 3.55
N ASP A 98 5.40 10.67 4.15
CA ASP A 98 6.29 9.69 3.50
C ASP A 98 5.63 9.07 2.26
N ILE A 99 4.33 8.80 2.34
CA ILE A 99 3.57 8.23 1.21
C ILE A 99 3.28 9.30 0.17
N VAL A 100 2.82 10.48 0.59
CA VAL A 100 2.49 11.58 -0.34
C VAL A 100 3.72 12.07 -1.10
N ASP A 101 4.88 12.11 -0.44
CA ASP A 101 6.14 12.56 -1.05
C ASP A 101 6.88 11.41 -1.78
N GLY A 102 6.33 10.19 -1.79
CA GLY A 102 6.83 9.06 -2.60
C GLY A 102 8.07 8.38 -2.04
N ASN A 103 8.22 8.26 -0.73
CA ASN A 103 9.31 7.48 -0.13
C ASN A 103 9.12 5.99 -0.47
N HIS A 104 9.92 5.45 -1.39
CA HIS A 104 9.79 4.08 -1.88
C HIS A 104 9.88 3.05 -0.74
N LYS A 105 10.89 3.17 0.12
CA LYS A 105 11.13 2.25 1.23
C LYS A 105 9.94 2.19 2.19
N LEU A 106 9.40 3.35 2.56
CA LEU A 106 8.26 3.42 3.49
C LEU A 106 6.95 3.02 2.80
N THR A 107 6.80 3.27 1.50
CA THR A 107 5.67 2.76 0.70
C THR A 107 5.69 1.23 0.63
N LEU A 108 6.85 0.63 0.34
CA LEU A 108 7.00 -0.84 0.37
C LEU A 108 6.72 -1.42 1.74
N GLY A 109 7.24 -0.79 2.82
CA GLY A 109 6.96 -1.19 4.19
C GLY A 109 5.47 -1.14 4.55
N LEU A 110 4.77 -0.09 4.11
CA LEU A 110 3.33 0.05 4.32
C LEU A 110 2.57 -1.08 3.64
N ILE A 111 2.82 -1.31 2.35
CA ILE A 111 2.12 -2.35 1.57
C ILE A 111 2.45 -3.74 2.12
N TRP A 112 3.68 -3.98 2.54
CA TRP A 112 4.05 -5.22 3.22
C TRP A 112 3.23 -5.46 4.49
N ASN A 113 3.09 -4.45 5.35
CA ASN A 113 2.31 -4.58 6.59
C ASN A 113 0.83 -4.85 6.31
N ILE A 114 0.28 -4.27 5.24
CA ILE A 114 -1.09 -4.57 4.76
C ILE A 114 -1.20 -6.04 4.32
N ILE A 115 -0.29 -6.49 3.44
CA ILE A 115 -0.28 -7.88 2.96
C ILE A 115 -0.16 -8.85 4.15
N LEU A 116 0.76 -8.60 5.07
CA LEU A 116 0.95 -9.43 6.25
C LEU A 116 -0.33 -9.55 7.08
N ASN A 117 -1.05 -8.44 7.29
CA ASN A 117 -2.26 -8.42 8.10
C ASN A 117 -3.42 -9.21 7.46
N TRP A 118 -3.67 -9.02 6.16
CA TRP A 118 -4.84 -9.63 5.49
C TRP A 118 -4.57 -10.96 4.79
N GLN A 119 -3.33 -11.25 4.39
CA GLN A 119 -2.99 -12.49 3.69
C GLN A 119 -2.37 -13.55 4.61
N VAL A 120 -1.60 -13.14 5.62
CA VAL A 120 -0.81 -14.05 6.46
C VAL A 120 -1.41 -14.22 7.85
N ARG A 121 -1.88 -13.12 8.46
CA ARG A 121 -2.41 -13.12 9.84
C ARG A 121 -3.93 -13.29 9.93
N ALA A 122 -4.64 -13.41 8.81
CA ALA A 122 -6.09 -13.60 8.85
C ALA A 122 -6.44 -14.85 9.68
N PRO A 123 -7.30 -14.74 10.71
CA PRO A 123 -7.61 -15.84 11.64
C PRO A 123 -8.33 -17.02 10.99
N ASP A 124 -8.81 -16.85 9.76
CA ASP A 124 -9.41 -17.92 8.98
C ASP A 124 -8.50 -18.19 7.79
N GLY A 125 -7.82 -19.35 7.80
CA GLY A 125 -7.00 -19.90 6.72
C GLY A 125 -7.77 -20.20 5.43
N CYS A 126 -8.71 -19.35 5.03
CA CYS A 126 -9.38 -19.42 3.75
C CYS A 126 -8.52 -18.72 2.70
N PHE A 127 -7.46 -19.41 2.27
CA PHE A 127 -6.97 -19.29 0.91
C PHE A 127 -8.12 -19.69 -0.02
N LEU A 128 -9.01 -18.76 -0.34
CA LEU A 128 -9.99 -18.99 -1.37
C LEU A 128 -9.32 -18.87 -2.75
N TYR A 129 -9.41 -20.00 -3.46
CA TYR A 129 -9.12 -20.32 -4.87
C TYR A 129 -7.65 -20.72 -5.14
N LYS A 130 -7.31 -21.96 -5.54
CA LYS A 130 -7.98 -22.93 -6.45
C LYS A 130 -8.49 -22.33 -7.75
#